data_AF-A0A1H9B2X7-F1
#
_entry.id   AF-A0A1H9B2X7-F1
#
_cell.length_a   1.000
_cell.length_b   1.000
_cell.length_c   1.000
_cell.angle_alpha   90.00
_cell.angle_beta   90.00
_cell.angle_gamma   90.00
#
_symmetry.space_group_name_H-M   'P 1'
#
loop_
_entity.id
_entity.type
_entity.pdbx_description
1 polymer ?
#
loop_
_entity_poly.entity_id
_entity_poly.type
_entity_poly.pdbx_seq_one_letter_code
_entity_poly.pdbx_strand_id
1 'polypeptide(L)'
;MPKINDSHKKNLRTAIFFVLGVICTLAITSLWNKALPEEPIIVKEVSDSIKVVHEYKIPKIDDSLEITLKKKLENLELLNNYEKEIDNRIKRIENKSKNSAIPNLISLKFSESYESKGYTQGNANSFFKMECPNINSAEFIDFRFDFFNPKILDEIAFLRLNIYKFEKTSDKESRSYILNQFYEPYENNDNFIRIENNLKSGKYEIMIGFTLKKDLNKKYPDFYMKKCILTKK
;
A
#
# COMPACT_ATOMS: atom_id res chain seq x y z
N MET A 1 44.67 -4.46 61.71
CA MET A 1 43.61 -3.77 60.94
C MET A 1 43.04 -2.64 61.80
N PRO A 2 43.34 -1.37 61.50
CA PRO A 2 42.81 -0.24 62.26
C PRO A 2 41.34 0.01 61.93
N LYS A 3 40.49 0.04 62.96
CA LYS A 3 39.04 0.32 62.86
C LYS A 3 38.85 1.79 62.48
N ILE A 4 38.42 2.03 61.25
CA ILE A 4 38.03 3.37 60.78
C ILE A 4 36.82 3.84 61.59
N ASN A 5 37.04 4.95 62.30
CA ASN A 5 36.12 5.61 63.22
C ASN A 5 34.79 5.99 62.52
N ASP A 6 33.64 5.62 63.09
CA ASP A 6 32.33 5.73 62.42
C ASP A 6 31.92 7.18 62.10
N SER A 7 32.49 8.17 62.81
CA SER A 7 32.33 9.60 62.53
C SER A 7 32.91 10.02 61.16
N HIS A 8 34.07 9.47 60.78
CA HIS A 8 34.68 9.77 59.47
C HIS A 8 33.91 9.14 58.31
N LYS A 9 33.30 7.97 58.51
CA LYS A 9 32.41 7.35 57.51
C LYS A 9 31.15 8.17 57.28
N LYS A 10 30.62 8.81 58.32
CA LYS A 10 29.41 9.64 58.22
C LYS A 10 29.69 10.92 57.42
N ASN A 11 30.81 11.60 57.70
CA ASN A 11 31.21 12.80 56.95
C ASN A 11 31.59 12.51 55.50
N LEU A 12 32.24 11.37 55.23
CA LEU A 12 32.53 10.93 53.87
C LEU A 12 31.25 10.65 53.07
N ARG A 13 30.25 10.01 53.69
CA ARG A 13 28.93 9.80 53.07
C ARG A 13 28.26 11.13 52.73
N THR A 14 28.25 12.10 53.64
CA THR A 14 27.64 13.42 53.41
C THR A 14 28.32 14.17 52.26
N ALA A 15 29.65 14.13 52.18
CA ALA A 15 30.41 14.75 51.08
C ALA A 15 30.10 14.08 49.73
N ILE A 16 29.99 12.75 49.69
CA ILE A 16 29.61 12.01 48.48
C ILE A 16 28.19 12.37 48.04
N PHE A 17 27.23 12.48 48.97
CA PHE A 17 25.87 12.92 48.64
C PHE A 17 25.83 14.35 48.11
N PHE A 18 26.66 15.25 48.63
CA PHE A 18 26.74 16.63 48.14
C PHE A 18 27.30 16.69 46.72
N VAL A 19 28.38 15.96 46.44
CA VAL A 19 28.98 15.89 45.09
C VAL A 19 28.03 15.25 44.09
N LEU A 20 27.33 14.18 44.47
CA LEU A 20 26.29 13.57 43.63
C LEU A 20 25.11 14.53 43.38
N GLY A 21 24.72 15.32 44.38
CA GLY A 21 23.70 16.37 44.23
C GLY A 21 24.09 17.40 43.18
N VAL A 22 25.34 17.90 43.23
CA VAL A 22 25.88 18.87 42.27
C VAL A 22 25.91 18.29 40.84
N ILE A 23 26.34 17.03 40.68
CA ILE A 23 26.36 16.34 39.39
C ILE A 23 24.93 16.17 38.84
N CYS A 24 23.97 15.79 39.69
CA CYS A 24 22.56 15.69 39.30
C CYS A 24 22.00 17.05 38.87
N THR A 25 22.28 18.13 39.58
CA THR A 25 21.82 19.47 39.17
C THR A 25 22.42 19.90 37.83
N LEU A 26 23.71 19.62 37.59
CA LEU A 26 24.35 19.91 36.30
C LEU A 26 23.77 19.07 35.16
N ALA A 27 23.45 17.80 35.41
CA ALA A 27 22.79 16.93 34.45
C ALA A 27 21.34 17.37 34.14
N ILE A 28 20.60 17.84 35.14
CA ILE A 28 19.24 18.39 34.93
C ILE A 28 19.31 19.69 34.13
N THR A 29 20.25 20.59 34.41
CA THR A 29 20.45 21.81 33.60
C THR A 29 20.89 21.51 32.17
N SER A 30 21.73 20.50 31.95
CA SER A 30 22.14 20.13 30.58
C SER A 30 21.03 19.42 29.82
N LEU A 31 20.16 18.66 30.50
CA LEU A 31 18.96 18.06 29.91
C LEU A 31 17.90 19.11 29.59
N TRP A 32 17.77 20.18 30.39
CA TRP A 32 16.87 21.30 30.08
C TRP A 32 17.35 22.14 28.90
N ASN A 33 18.66 22.36 28.77
CA ASN A 33 19.25 22.95 27.55
C ASN A 33 19.14 22.04 26.33
N LYS A 34 18.72 20.78 26.51
CA LYS A 34 18.37 19.84 25.44
C LYS A 34 16.86 19.82 25.12
N ALA A 35 16.03 20.51 25.91
CA ALA A 35 14.57 20.48 25.79
C ALA A 35 13.95 21.74 25.15
N LEU A 36 14.68 22.86 25.10
CA LEU A 36 14.31 24.04 24.30
C LEU A 36 15.44 24.35 23.32
N PRO A 37 15.37 23.87 22.07
CA PRO A 37 16.12 24.51 21.01
C PRO A 37 15.60 25.95 20.87
N GLU A 38 16.47 26.94 21.04
CA GLU A 38 16.24 28.26 20.45
C GLU A 38 15.89 28.02 18.99
N GLU A 39 14.70 28.48 18.61
CA GLU A 39 14.01 28.09 17.38
C GLU A 39 14.98 28.07 16.21
N PRO A 40 15.03 26.99 15.40
CA PRO A 40 15.76 27.07 14.15
C PRO A 40 15.16 28.22 13.37
N ILE A 41 15.99 29.16 12.94
CA ILE A 41 15.60 30.15 11.95
C ILE A 41 15.13 29.35 10.75
N ILE A 42 13.81 29.23 10.61
CA ILE A 42 13.19 28.73 9.41
C ILE A 42 13.47 29.81 8.38
N VAL A 43 14.53 29.62 7.60
CA VAL A 43 14.58 30.21 6.27
C VAL A 43 13.43 29.54 5.53
N LYS A 44 12.25 30.18 5.57
CA LYS A 44 11.30 29.99 4.48
C LYS A 44 12.10 30.38 3.26
N GLU A 45 12.40 29.41 2.41
CA GLU A 45 12.53 29.73 0.99
C GLU A 45 11.21 30.41 0.62
N VAL A 46 11.19 31.73 0.76
CA VAL A 46 10.35 32.56 -0.05
C VAL A 46 10.93 32.31 -1.43
N SER A 47 10.34 31.36 -2.16
CA SER A 47 10.49 31.29 -3.60
C SER A 47 9.78 32.52 -4.17
N ASP A 48 10.35 33.69 -3.89
CA ASP A 48 10.26 34.83 -4.77
C ASP A 48 10.93 34.35 -6.06
N SER A 49 10.15 33.65 -6.86
CA SER A 49 10.44 33.46 -8.26
C SER A 49 10.47 34.87 -8.83
N ILE A 50 11.66 35.48 -8.84
CA ILE A 50 11.93 36.63 -9.67
C ILE A 50 11.72 36.09 -11.08
N LYS A 51 10.51 36.28 -11.59
CA LYS A 51 10.21 36.06 -13.00
C LYS A 51 10.96 37.17 -13.71
N VAL A 52 12.23 36.91 -14.03
CA VAL A 52 13.02 37.78 -14.90
C VAL A 52 12.39 37.69 -16.28
N VAL A 53 11.33 38.47 -16.48
CA VAL A 53 10.82 38.78 -17.81
C VAL A 53 11.88 39.68 -18.42
N HIS A 54 12.75 39.08 -19.22
CA HIS A 54 13.64 39.85 -20.07
C HIS A 54 12.74 40.58 -21.07
N GLU A 55 12.39 41.83 -20.75
CA GLU A 55 11.79 42.72 -21.71
C GLU A 55 12.92 43.14 -22.66
N TYR A 56 13.08 42.36 -23.74
CA TYR A 56 14.00 42.72 -24.81
C TYR A 56 13.47 43.99 -25.46
N LYS A 57 14.04 45.15 -25.11
CA LYS A 57 13.94 46.35 -25.94
C LYS A 57 14.73 46.07 -27.22
N ILE A 58 14.06 45.45 -28.18
CA ILE A 58 14.59 45.21 -29.52
C ILE A 58 14.81 46.60 -30.13
N PRO A 59 16.07 47.03 -30.37
CA PRO A 59 16.30 48.26 -31.11
C PRO A 59 15.76 48.06 -32.52
N LYS A 60 15.08 49.07 -33.07
CA LYS A 60 14.63 49.07 -34.48
C LYS A 60 15.85 48.87 -35.39
N ILE A 61 16.07 47.64 -35.84
CA ILE A 61 17.17 47.22 -36.72
C ILE A 61 16.60 46.20 -37.71
N ASP A 62 16.79 46.51 -39.00
CA ASP A 62 16.56 45.73 -40.22
C ASP A 62 15.44 44.67 -40.21
N ASP A 63 14.47 44.84 -41.12
CA ASP A 63 13.28 44.01 -41.34
C ASP A 63 13.56 42.48 -41.31
N SER A 64 14.75 42.03 -41.70
CA SER A 64 15.17 40.62 -41.70
C SER A 64 15.31 40.01 -40.28
N LEU A 65 15.81 40.76 -39.31
CA LEU A 65 16.00 40.28 -37.93
C LEU A 65 14.66 40.23 -37.18
N GLU A 66 13.77 41.19 -37.43
CA GLU A 66 12.42 41.20 -36.88
C GLU A 66 11.59 40.02 -37.40
N ILE A 67 11.66 39.71 -38.69
CA ILE A 67 11.02 38.53 -39.29
C ILE A 67 11.56 37.23 -38.66
N THR A 68 12.87 37.16 -38.43
CA THR A 68 13.50 35.98 -37.81
C THR A 68 13.06 35.80 -36.36
N LEU A 69 12.96 36.90 -35.61
CA LEU A 69 12.49 36.88 -34.23
C LEU A 69 11.01 36.48 -34.13
N LYS A 70 10.16 37.02 -35.01
CA LYS A 70 8.74 36.68 -35.08
C LYS A 70 8.53 35.19 -35.38
N LYS A 71 9.26 34.64 -36.34
CA LYS A 71 9.24 33.19 -36.63
C LYS A 71 9.67 32.35 -35.42
N LYS A 72 10.68 32.79 -34.67
CA LYS A 72 11.10 32.08 -33.45
C LYS A 72 10.03 32.13 -32.35
N LEU A 73 9.34 33.25 -32.20
CA LEU A 73 8.24 33.40 -31.24
C LEU A 73 7.04 32.52 -31.62
N GLU A 74 6.65 32.50 -32.90
CA GLU A 74 5.58 31.62 -33.40
C GLU A 74 5.92 30.14 -33.18
N ASN A 75 7.18 29.74 -33.40
CA ASN A 75 7.63 28.38 -33.12
C ASN A 75 7.56 28.01 -31.62
N LEU A 76 7.88 28.96 -30.73
CA LEU A 76 7.76 28.74 -29.29
C LEU A 76 6.29 28.63 -28.86
N GLU A 77 5.40 29.42 -29.45
CA GLU A 77 3.96 29.32 -29.19
C GLU A 77 3.41 27.97 -29.66
N LEU A 78 3.82 27.49 -30.84
CA LEU A 78 3.49 26.16 -31.33
C LEU A 78 3.97 25.06 -30.38
N LEU A 79 5.20 25.14 -29.90
CA LEU A 79 5.75 24.17 -28.93
C LEU A 79 4.94 24.14 -27.63
N ASN A 80 4.62 25.30 -27.07
CA ASN A 80 3.78 25.38 -25.86
C ASN A 80 2.38 24.79 -26.07
N ASN A 81 1.81 24.95 -27.28
CA ASN A 81 0.52 24.35 -27.61
C ASN A 81 0.61 22.82 -27.72
N TYR A 82 1.69 22.30 -28.34
CA TYR A 82 1.93 20.85 -28.39
C TYR A 82 2.13 20.25 -27.00
N GLU A 83 2.84 20.94 -26.11
CA GLU A 83 3.05 20.48 -24.72
C GLU A 83 1.72 20.38 -23.97
N LYS A 84 0.85 21.39 -24.09
CA LYS A 84 -0.51 21.33 -23.53
C LYS A 84 -1.34 20.18 -24.09
N GLU A 85 -1.24 19.90 -25.38
CA GLU A 85 -1.94 18.76 -25.99
C GLU A 85 -1.43 17.41 -25.47
N ILE A 86 -0.11 17.28 -25.31
CA ILE A 86 0.54 16.10 -24.72
C ILE A 86 0.05 15.91 -23.29
N ASP A 87 0.08 16.96 -22.45
CA ASP A 87 -0.39 16.91 -21.07
C ASP A 87 -1.87 16.50 -20.96
N ASN A 88 -2.71 17.07 -21.82
CA ASN A 88 -4.12 16.71 -21.88
C ASN A 88 -4.32 15.24 -22.29
N ARG A 89 -3.48 14.73 -23.19
CA ARG A 89 -3.51 13.33 -23.61
C ARG A 89 -3.04 12.39 -22.51
N ILE A 90 -1.98 12.76 -21.77
CA ILE A 90 -1.49 12.03 -20.60
C ILE A 90 -2.61 11.97 -19.54
N LYS A 91 -3.24 13.10 -19.19
CA LYS A 91 -4.36 13.14 -18.23
C LYS A 91 -5.54 12.26 -18.66
N ARG A 92 -5.87 12.21 -19.95
CA ARG A 92 -6.92 11.31 -20.47
C ARG A 92 -6.55 9.84 -20.31
N ILE A 93 -5.30 9.47 -20.57
CA ILE A 93 -4.78 8.10 -20.41
C ILE A 93 -4.78 7.73 -18.92
N GLU A 94 -4.30 8.60 -18.05
CA GLU A 94 -4.33 8.40 -16.59
C GLU A 94 -5.75 8.25 -16.07
N ASN A 95 -6.70 9.07 -16.52
CA ASN A 95 -8.10 8.95 -16.11
C ASN A 95 -8.77 7.68 -16.65
N LYS A 96 -8.41 7.25 -17.86
CA LYS A 96 -8.88 5.98 -18.42
C LYS A 96 -8.31 4.78 -17.65
N SER A 97 -7.04 4.87 -17.23
CA SER A 97 -6.36 3.90 -16.36
C SER A 97 -6.98 3.84 -14.97
N LYS A 98 -7.24 4.99 -14.32
CA LYS A 98 -7.92 5.08 -13.01
C LYS A 98 -9.33 4.48 -13.03
N ASN A 99 -10.03 4.53 -14.16
CA ASN A 99 -11.36 3.92 -14.31
C ASN A 99 -11.31 2.41 -14.63
N SER A 100 -10.15 1.87 -14.96
CA SER A 100 -9.96 0.44 -15.23
C SER A 100 -9.32 -0.18 -14.00
N ALA A 101 -10.14 -0.68 -13.08
CA ALA A 101 -9.61 -1.47 -11.97
C ALA A 101 -8.71 -2.58 -12.56
N ILE A 102 -7.48 -2.73 -12.06
CA ILE A 102 -6.50 -3.73 -12.48
C ILE A 102 -6.56 -4.95 -11.55
N PRO A 103 -6.88 -6.16 -12.04
CA PRO A 103 -7.06 -7.32 -11.16
C PRO A 103 -5.73 -7.76 -10.57
N ASN A 104 -5.78 -8.32 -9.36
CA ASN A 104 -4.61 -8.90 -8.70
C ASN A 104 -3.92 -9.92 -9.62
N LEU A 105 -2.59 -9.88 -9.63
CA LEU A 105 -1.77 -10.77 -10.45
C LEU A 105 -1.77 -12.19 -9.88
N ILE A 106 -1.78 -13.19 -10.76
CA ILE A 106 -1.67 -14.60 -10.36
C ILE A 106 -0.26 -14.85 -9.81
N SER A 107 -0.17 -15.43 -8.63
CA SER A 107 1.11 -15.78 -8.00
C SER A 107 1.46 -17.26 -8.22
N LEU A 108 2.53 -17.51 -8.98
CA LEU A 108 3.05 -18.87 -9.21
C LEU A 108 3.95 -19.37 -8.07
N LYS A 109 4.43 -18.48 -7.22
CA LYS A 109 5.33 -18.82 -6.10
C LYS A 109 4.69 -19.79 -5.10
N PHE A 110 3.38 -19.69 -4.92
CA PHE A 110 2.65 -20.40 -3.87
C PHE A 110 1.93 -21.66 -4.36
N SER A 111 1.75 -21.85 -5.67
CA SER A 111 1.02 -23.01 -6.21
C SER A 111 1.69 -24.34 -5.86
N GLU A 112 3.01 -24.45 -6.04
CA GLU A 112 3.69 -25.74 -5.87
C GLU A 112 3.90 -26.15 -4.39
N SER A 113 4.25 -25.19 -3.53
CA SER A 113 4.63 -25.48 -2.15
C SER A 113 3.45 -25.55 -1.17
N TYR A 114 2.34 -24.89 -1.48
CA TYR A 114 1.19 -24.77 -0.58
C TYR A 114 0.11 -25.82 -0.86
N GLU A 115 -0.07 -26.24 -2.12
CA GLU A 115 -1.09 -27.22 -2.50
C GLU A 115 -0.89 -28.59 -1.83
N SER A 116 0.35 -28.98 -1.60
CA SER A 116 0.70 -30.29 -1.03
C SER A 116 0.45 -30.43 0.47
N LYS A 117 0.31 -29.32 1.23
CA LYS A 117 0.22 -29.35 2.69
C LYS A 117 -1.21 -29.45 3.22
N GLY A 118 -2.21 -29.08 2.42
CA GLY A 118 -3.56 -28.82 2.93
C GLY A 118 -3.63 -27.53 3.78
N TYR A 119 -4.78 -27.23 4.37
CA TYR A 119 -4.98 -26.00 5.15
C TYR A 119 -6.05 -26.14 6.23
N THR A 120 -5.95 -25.31 7.26
CA THR A 120 -6.99 -25.13 8.28
C THR A 120 -7.94 -24.01 7.84
N GLN A 121 -9.23 -24.21 8.09
CA GLN A 121 -10.26 -23.26 7.68
C GLN A 121 -10.45 -22.16 8.74
N GLY A 122 -10.08 -20.93 8.37
CA GLY A 122 -10.34 -19.72 9.16
C GLY A 122 -11.52 -18.92 8.58
N ASN A 123 -12.14 -18.09 9.41
CA ASN A 123 -13.21 -17.18 8.96
C ASN A 123 -12.62 -15.82 8.57
N ALA A 124 -12.94 -15.34 7.36
CA ALA A 124 -12.49 -14.03 6.88
C ALA A 124 -13.40 -12.85 7.25
N ASN A 125 -14.60 -13.09 7.80
CA ASN A 125 -15.62 -12.06 7.99
C ASN A 125 -15.21 -10.90 8.91
N SER A 126 -14.18 -11.09 9.75
CA SER A 126 -13.61 -10.04 10.62
C SER A 126 -12.56 -9.16 9.93
N PHE A 127 -12.15 -9.52 8.70
CA PHE A 127 -11.02 -8.89 8.01
C PHE A 127 -11.44 -8.07 6.80
N PHE A 128 -12.39 -8.58 6.02
CA PHE A 128 -12.92 -7.87 4.87
C PHE A 128 -14.42 -8.10 4.67
N LYS A 129 -15.05 -7.16 3.97
CA LYS A 129 -16.36 -7.32 3.36
C LYS A 129 -16.18 -7.67 1.88
N MET A 130 -17.02 -8.57 1.39
CA MET A 130 -17.10 -8.95 -0.02
C MET A 130 -18.51 -9.44 -0.30
N GLU A 131 -19.08 -9.06 -1.42
CA GLU A 131 -20.36 -9.59 -1.89
C GLU A 131 -20.14 -10.84 -2.75
N CYS A 132 -20.97 -11.87 -2.56
CA CYS A 132 -20.89 -13.05 -3.42
C CYS A 132 -21.32 -12.67 -4.84
N PRO A 133 -20.50 -12.97 -5.87
CA PRO A 133 -20.80 -12.52 -7.21
C PRO A 133 -21.99 -13.26 -7.83
N ASN A 134 -22.63 -12.64 -8.82
CA ASN A 134 -23.63 -13.31 -9.66
C ASN A 134 -22.94 -14.00 -10.85
N ILE A 135 -23.12 -15.32 -10.97
CA ILE A 135 -22.47 -16.15 -12.00
C ILE A 135 -23.35 -16.45 -13.23
N ASN A 136 -24.57 -15.90 -13.32
CA ASN A 136 -25.54 -16.28 -14.35
C ASN A 136 -25.39 -15.52 -15.69
N SER A 137 -24.93 -14.27 -15.69
CA SER A 137 -25.06 -13.40 -16.87
C SER A 137 -23.83 -12.54 -17.18
N ALA A 138 -22.76 -12.65 -16.40
CA ALA A 138 -21.55 -11.88 -16.60
C ALA A 138 -20.50 -12.71 -17.36
N GLU A 139 -19.81 -12.10 -18.32
CA GLU A 139 -18.63 -12.67 -19.01
C GLU A 139 -17.50 -12.96 -18.03
N PHE A 140 -17.39 -12.13 -16.98
CA PHE A 140 -16.40 -12.24 -15.92
C PHE A 140 -17.06 -12.36 -14.55
N ILE A 141 -16.39 -13.04 -13.62
CA ILE A 141 -16.74 -13.11 -12.21
C ILE A 141 -15.73 -12.25 -11.46
N ASP A 142 -16.23 -11.17 -10.83
CA ASP A 142 -15.41 -10.22 -10.08
C ASP A 142 -15.58 -10.45 -8.58
N PHE A 143 -14.47 -10.49 -7.86
CA PHE A 143 -14.41 -10.57 -6.41
C PHE A 143 -13.65 -9.38 -5.86
N ARG A 144 -14.34 -8.45 -5.20
CA ARG A 144 -13.75 -7.24 -4.62
C ARG A 144 -13.60 -7.39 -3.11
N PHE A 145 -12.41 -7.10 -2.60
CA PHE A 145 -12.11 -7.21 -1.18
C PHE A 145 -12.10 -5.82 -0.56
N ASP A 146 -13.06 -5.55 0.32
CA ASP A 146 -13.10 -4.32 1.10
C ASP A 146 -12.54 -4.62 2.50
N PHE A 147 -11.22 -4.51 2.68
CA PHE A 147 -10.61 -4.76 3.99
C PHE A 147 -10.97 -3.67 4.99
N PHE A 148 -11.36 -4.06 6.20
CA PHE A 148 -11.72 -3.10 7.26
C PHE A 148 -10.50 -2.33 7.77
N ASN A 149 -9.33 -2.97 7.76
CA ASN A 149 -8.06 -2.36 8.13
C ASN A 149 -7.03 -2.62 7.03
N PRO A 150 -6.67 -1.60 6.22
CA PRO A 150 -5.70 -1.75 5.13
C PRO A 150 -4.32 -2.25 5.57
N LYS A 151 -3.91 -2.00 6.83
CA LYS A 151 -2.59 -2.44 7.33
C LYS A 151 -2.41 -3.96 7.33
N ILE A 152 -3.50 -4.73 7.31
CA ILE A 152 -3.40 -6.19 7.24
C ILE A 152 -2.84 -6.67 5.91
N LEU A 153 -2.94 -5.88 4.84
CA LEU A 153 -2.44 -6.23 3.51
C LEU A 153 -0.93 -6.54 3.55
N ASP A 154 -0.18 -5.80 4.36
CA ASP A 154 1.26 -6.02 4.57
C ASP A 154 1.56 -7.37 5.23
N GLU A 155 0.61 -7.93 5.96
CA GLU A 155 0.72 -9.23 6.63
C GLU A 155 0.20 -10.39 5.77
N ILE A 156 -0.52 -10.10 4.68
CA ILE A 156 -1.05 -11.13 3.79
C ILE A 156 0.07 -11.67 2.90
N ALA A 157 0.18 -13.00 2.85
CA ALA A 157 1.10 -13.68 1.94
C ALA A 157 0.55 -13.73 0.52
N PHE A 158 -0.72 -14.13 0.40
CA PHE A 158 -1.43 -14.23 -0.87
C PHE A 158 -2.95 -14.20 -0.64
N LEU A 159 -3.67 -13.78 -1.66
CA LEU A 159 -5.10 -14.04 -1.81
C LEU A 159 -5.28 -15.40 -2.50
N ARG A 160 -6.39 -16.08 -2.22
CA ARG A 160 -6.67 -17.40 -2.79
C ARG A 160 -8.14 -17.53 -3.17
N LEU A 161 -8.38 -18.14 -4.33
CA LEU A 161 -9.69 -18.47 -4.86
C LEU A 161 -9.76 -19.97 -5.15
N ASN A 162 -10.67 -20.66 -4.47
CA ASN A 162 -11.03 -22.05 -4.77
C ASN A 162 -12.47 -22.11 -5.28
N ILE A 163 -12.68 -22.89 -6.34
CA ILE A 163 -14.01 -23.17 -6.89
C ILE A 163 -14.19 -24.68 -6.95
N TYR A 164 -15.30 -25.13 -6.37
CA TYR A 164 -15.76 -26.50 -6.43
C TYR A 164 -17.15 -26.57 -7.06
N LYS A 165 -17.42 -27.62 -7.84
CA LYS A 165 -18.75 -27.91 -8.38
C LYS A 165 -19.37 -29.08 -7.61
N PHE A 166 -20.59 -28.94 -7.14
CA PHE A 166 -21.32 -30.07 -6.57
C PHE A 166 -21.69 -31.06 -7.67
N GLU A 167 -21.48 -32.35 -7.44
CA GLU A 167 -21.78 -33.40 -8.44
C GLU A 167 -23.28 -33.45 -8.77
N LYS A 168 -24.13 -33.30 -7.75
CA LYS A 168 -25.58 -33.09 -7.91
C LYS A 168 -26.01 -31.80 -7.21
N THR A 169 -27.02 -31.14 -7.75
CA THR A 169 -27.56 -29.89 -7.21
C THR A 169 -28.09 -30.06 -5.77
N SER A 170 -28.60 -31.25 -5.45
CA SER A 170 -29.08 -31.65 -4.12
C SER A 170 -27.96 -31.92 -3.12
N ASP A 171 -26.75 -32.20 -3.58
CA ASP A 171 -25.68 -32.68 -2.70
C ASP A 171 -25.11 -31.54 -1.84
N LYS A 172 -24.66 -31.92 -0.64
CA LYS A 172 -23.98 -31.04 0.32
C LYS A 172 -22.49 -31.37 0.48
N GLU A 173 -22.08 -32.57 0.07
CA GLU A 173 -20.77 -33.13 0.41
C GLU A 173 -19.92 -33.47 -0.82
N SER A 174 -20.50 -34.13 -1.84
CA SER A 174 -19.72 -34.50 -3.03
C SER A 174 -19.45 -33.30 -3.93
N ARG A 175 -18.16 -33.05 -4.18
CA ARG A 175 -17.67 -31.88 -4.91
C ARG A 175 -16.50 -32.27 -5.81
N SER A 176 -16.55 -31.82 -7.05
CA SER A 176 -15.42 -31.86 -7.98
C SER A 176 -14.66 -30.54 -7.94
N TYR A 177 -13.34 -30.65 -8.04
CA TYR A 177 -12.42 -29.52 -8.11
C TYR A 177 -12.50 -28.84 -9.49
N ILE A 178 -12.59 -27.51 -9.50
CA ILE A 178 -12.63 -26.70 -10.74
C ILE A 178 -11.42 -25.77 -10.83
N LEU A 179 -11.13 -25.04 -9.76
CA LEU A 179 -10.07 -24.03 -9.72
C LEU A 179 -9.50 -23.91 -8.31
N ASN A 180 -8.18 -23.75 -8.22
CA ASN A 180 -7.47 -23.21 -7.06
C ASN A 180 -6.38 -22.31 -7.61
N GLN A 181 -6.45 -21.04 -7.28
CA GLN A 181 -5.52 -20.05 -7.77
C GLN A 181 -5.14 -19.07 -6.68
N PHE A 182 -3.88 -18.66 -6.72
CA PHE A 182 -3.25 -17.76 -5.77
C PHE A 182 -2.99 -16.42 -6.46
N TYR A 183 -3.14 -15.33 -5.72
CA TYR A 183 -2.97 -13.98 -6.24
C TYR A 183 -2.13 -13.13 -5.28
N GLU A 184 -1.37 -12.21 -5.84
CA GLU A 184 -0.55 -11.25 -5.10
C GLU A 184 -1.45 -10.14 -4.55
N PRO A 185 -1.43 -9.86 -3.24
CA PRO A 185 -2.18 -8.75 -2.68
C PRO A 185 -1.53 -7.42 -3.11
N TYR A 186 -2.35 -6.42 -3.42
CA TYR A 186 -1.90 -5.06 -3.53
C TYR A 186 -1.94 -4.37 -2.17
N GLU A 187 -0.94 -3.55 -1.89
CA GLU A 187 -0.83 -2.78 -0.65
C GLU A 187 -1.87 -1.64 -0.59
N ASN A 188 -2.37 -1.18 -1.75
CA ASN A 188 -3.23 0.00 -1.90
C ASN A 188 -4.74 -0.27 -1.76
N ASN A 189 -5.18 -1.21 -0.91
CA ASN A 189 -6.58 -1.56 -0.59
C ASN A 189 -7.56 -1.80 -1.76
N ASP A 190 -7.13 -1.70 -3.01
CA ASP A 190 -7.94 -1.91 -4.21
C ASP A 190 -7.78 -3.34 -4.73
N ASN A 191 -7.91 -4.30 -3.83
CA ASN A 191 -7.76 -5.71 -4.16
C ASN A 191 -9.04 -6.24 -4.83
N PHE A 192 -8.91 -6.74 -6.05
CA PHE A 192 -9.95 -7.53 -6.68
C PHE A 192 -9.41 -8.62 -7.61
N ILE A 193 -10.12 -9.74 -7.64
CA ILE A 193 -9.83 -10.86 -8.52
C ILE A 193 -10.91 -10.89 -9.60
N ARG A 194 -10.49 -11.05 -10.86
CA ARG A 194 -11.38 -11.26 -12.00
C ARG A 194 -11.03 -12.57 -12.68
N ILE A 195 -12.03 -13.42 -12.91
CA ILE A 195 -11.89 -14.65 -13.70
C ILE A 195 -12.94 -14.69 -14.81
N GLU A 196 -12.64 -15.37 -15.91
CA GLU A 196 -13.63 -15.65 -16.95
C GLU A 196 -14.73 -16.58 -16.43
N ASN A 197 -15.98 -16.29 -16.79
CA ASN A 197 -17.14 -17.08 -16.39
C ASN A 197 -17.40 -18.26 -17.33
N ASN A 198 -16.42 -19.15 -17.47
CA ASN A 198 -16.51 -20.36 -18.28
C ASN A 198 -17.16 -21.54 -17.54
N LEU A 199 -17.82 -21.27 -16.40
CA LEU A 199 -18.51 -22.28 -15.60
C LEU A 199 -19.70 -22.87 -16.37
N LYS A 200 -19.88 -24.19 -16.33
CA LYS A 200 -21.08 -24.86 -16.86
C LYS A 200 -22.28 -24.64 -15.94
N SER A 201 -23.49 -25.00 -16.37
CA SER A 201 -24.65 -25.01 -15.47
C SER A 201 -24.44 -25.97 -14.29
N GLY A 202 -24.95 -25.57 -13.12
CA GLY A 202 -24.83 -26.34 -11.88
C GLY A 202 -24.63 -25.49 -10.63
N LYS A 203 -24.41 -26.17 -9.51
CA LYS A 203 -24.20 -25.57 -8.19
C LYS A 203 -22.71 -25.55 -7.86
N TYR A 204 -22.24 -24.42 -7.36
CA TYR A 204 -20.84 -24.14 -7.08
C TYR A 204 -20.64 -23.68 -5.64
N GLU A 205 -19.54 -24.11 -5.05
CA GLU A 205 -18.99 -23.54 -3.83
C GLU A 205 -17.74 -22.76 -4.19
N ILE A 206 -17.75 -21.47 -3.88
CA ILE A 206 -16.61 -20.57 -4.07
C ILE A 206 -16.08 -20.21 -2.69
N MET A 207 -14.81 -20.50 -2.45
CA MET A 207 -14.09 -20.15 -1.23
C MET A 207 -13.01 -19.16 -1.59
N ILE A 208 -13.07 -17.97 -1.00
CA ILE A 208 -12.16 -16.88 -1.35
C ILE A 208 -11.70 -16.16 -0.09
N GLY A 209 -10.44 -15.80 -0.05
CA GLY A 209 -9.84 -15.18 1.11
C GLY A 209 -8.33 -15.09 1.00
N PHE A 210 -7.63 -15.26 2.12
CA PHE A 210 -6.19 -15.06 2.18
C PHE A 210 -5.52 -15.94 3.24
N THR A 211 -4.19 -15.99 3.16
CA THR A 211 -3.32 -16.58 4.19
C THR A 211 -2.31 -15.53 4.64
N LEU A 212 -2.04 -15.48 5.93
CA LEU A 212 -1.07 -14.55 6.51
C LEU A 212 0.36 -15.09 6.38
N LYS A 213 1.33 -14.20 6.23
CA LYS A 213 2.77 -14.52 6.16
C LYS A 213 3.23 -15.36 7.35
N LYS A 214 2.71 -15.07 8.55
CA LYS A 214 3.01 -15.82 9.79
C LYS A 214 2.54 -17.29 9.75
N ASP A 215 1.53 -17.60 8.93
CA ASP A 215 0.89 -18.92 8.89
C ASP A 215 1.52 -19.85 7.85
N LEU A 216 2.35 -19.33 6.93
CA LEU A 216 2.97 -20.09 5.83
C LEU A 216 3.80 -21.30 6.28
N ASN A 217 4.46 -21.18 7.45
CA ASN A 217 5.38 -22.20 7.96
C ASN A 217 4.68 -23.23 8.84
N LYS A 218 3.38 -23.09 9.09
CA LYS A 218 2.61 -24.09 9.84
C LYS A 218 2.50 -25.39 9.03
N LYS A 219 2.36 -26.52 9.74
CA LYS A 219 2.07 -27.81 9.12
C LYS A 219 0.81 -27.74 8.25
N TYR A 220 -0.23 -27.10 8.78
CA TYR A 220 -1.47 -26.76 8.09
C TYR A 220 -1.67 -25.25 8.22
N PRO A 221 -1.26 -24.47 7.21
CA PRO A 221 -1.45 -23.03 7.22
C PRO A 221 -2.94 -22.65 7.27
N ASP A 222 -3.24 -21.52 7.90
CA ASP A 222 -4.61 -21.02 8.03
C ASP A 222 -5.04 -20.31 6.74
N PHE A 223 -6.20 -20.71 6.22
CA PHE A 223 -6.87 -20.03 5.12
C PHE A 223 -8.11 -19.32 5.66
N TYR A 224 -7.99 -18.01 5.87
CA TYR A 224 -9.10 -17.16 6.29
C TYR A 224 -9.96 -16.87 5.08
N MET A 225 -11.16 -17.43 5.05
CA MET A 225 -12.00 -17.40 3.87
C MET A 225 -13.45 -17.03 4.14
N LYS A 226 -14.08 -16.56 3.07
CA LYS A 226 -15.52 -16.44 2.93
C LYS A 226 -16.00 -17.46 1.92
N LYS A 227 -17.13 -18.09 2.22
CA LYS A 227 -17.74 -19.12 1.39
C LYS A 227 -19.03 -18.59 0.76
N CYS A 228 -19.16 -18.79 -0.54
CA CYS A 228 -20.34 -18.47 -1.34
C CYS A 228 -20.87 -19.75 -1.99
N ILE A 229 -22.16 -20.04 -1.83
CA ILE A 229 -22.84 -21.14 -2.54
C ILE A 229 -23.73 -20.52 -3.61
N LEU A 230 -23.43 -20.81 -4.87
CA LEU A 230 -24.07 -20.16 -6.02
C LEU A 230 -24.59 -21.22 -6.99
N THR A 231 -25.61 -20.87 -7.77
CA THR A 231 -26.17 -21.76 -8.80
C THR A 231 -26.17 -21.02 -10.13
N LYS A 232 -25.52 -21.61 -11.14
CA LYS A 232 -25.54 -21.17 -12.52
C LYS A 232 -26.65 -21.92 -13.26
N LYS A 233 -27.61 -21.17 -13.78
CA LYS A 233 -28.70 -21.71 -14.60
C LYS A 233 -28.21 -22.04 -16.01
#